data_AF-A0A4R0YDB3-F1
#
_entry.id   AF-A0A4R0YDB3-F1
#
_cell.length_a   1.000
_cell.length_b   1.000
_cell.length_c   1.000
_cell.angle_alpha   90.00
_cell.angle_beta   90.00
_cell.angle_gamma   90.00
#
_symmetry.space_group_name_H-M   'P 1'
#
loop_
_entity.id
_entity.type
_entity.pdbx_description
1 polymer ?
#
loop_
_entity_poly.entity_id
_entity_poly.type
_entity_poly.pdbx_seq_one_letter_code
_entity_poly.pdbx_strand_id
1 'polypeptide(L)'
;MPPRLALAGLLLWAAAAPAFAQEASYCGGAVVAERFVTSVVPGPGGRASYSVLLRNPRAQSQNFQLVVTGSFLGRPPPATQTLRPGGTMNVALGYSPNVPGVPPLRGDQLAQVTRVACM
;
A
#
# COMPACT_ATOMS: atom_id res chain seq x y z
N MET A 1 -0.81 -48.20 41.74
CA MET A 1 0.37 -47.30 41.67
C MET A 1 0.69 -47.07 40.20
N PRO A 2 1.12 -45.85 39.82
CA PRO A 2 0.40 -44.93 38.92
C PRO A 2 0.59 -45.21 37.41
N PRO A 3 -0.28 -44.64 36.55
CA PRO A 3 -0.08 -44.56 35.12
C PRO A 3 0.37 -43.15 34.67
N ARG A 4 0.81 -43.07 33.39
CA ARG A 4 0.91 -41.88 32.52
C ARG A 4 2.15 -40.99 32.67
N LEU A 5 2.87 -40.82 31.55
CA LEU A 5 2.96 -39.55 30.80
C LEU A 5 3.88 -39.75 29.59
N ALA A 6 3.30 -40.09 28.43
CA ALA A 6 3.98 -39.90 27.15
C ALA A 6 3.64 -38.48 26.66
N LEU A 7 4.63 -37.58 26.70
CA LEU A 7 4.53 -36.23 26.15
C LEU A 7 4.41 -36.32 24.62
N ALA A 8 3.25 -35.94 24.09
CA ALA A 8 3.08 -35.61 22.69
C ALA A 8 3.61 -34.19 22.45
N GLY A 9 4.80 -34.09 21.87
CA GLY A 9 5.35 -32.83 21.38
C GLY A 9 4.60 -32.37 20.13
N LEU A 10 3.72 -31.38 20.28
CA LEU A 10 3.11 -30.67 19.15
C LEU A 10 4.16 -29.73 18.54
N LEU A 11 4.72 -30.12 17.39
CA LEU A 11 5.50 -29.23 16.53
C LEU A 11 4.53 -28.26 15.83
N LEU A 12 4.38 -27.06 16.39
CA LEU A 12 3.73 -25.93 15.72
C LEU A 12 4.63 -25.46 14.56
N TRP A 13 4.34 -25.93 13.35
CA TRP A 13 4.84 -25.30 12.13
C TRP A 13 4.16 -23.93 11.98
N ALA A 14 4.86 -22.87 12.39
CA ALA A 14 4.53 -21.51 11.98
C ALA A 14 4.82 -21.39 10.48
N ALA A 15 3.78 -21.48 9.65
CA ALA A 15 3.89 -21.11 8.25
C ALA A 15 4.23 -19.61 8.18
N ALA A 16 5.46 -19.28 7.80
CA ALA A 16 5.85 -17.92 7.49
C ALA A 16 4.96 -17.43 6.34
N ALA A 17 4.04 -16.51 6.64
CA ALA A 17 3.26 -15.86 5.60
C ALA A 17 4.24 -15.15 4.64
N PRO A 18 4.09 -15.30 3.32
CA PRO A 18 4.93 -14.61 2.36
C PRO A 18 4.81 -13.11 2.59
N ALA A 19 5.96 -12.44 2.77
CA ALA A 19 6.06 -10.99 2.86
C ALA A 19 5.75 -10.37 1.48
N PHE A 20 4.48 -10.36 1.10
CA PHE A 20 3.99 -9.47 0.06
C PHE A 20 4.14 -8.03 0.57
N ALA A 21 4.52 -7.11 -0.32
CA ALA A 21 4.64 -5.68 -0.07
C ALA A 21 3.50 -5.22 0.85
N GLN A 22 3.85 -4.71 2.03
CA GLN A 22 2.91 -4.61 3.15
C GLN A 22 1.69 -3.77 2.77
N GLU A 23 0.53 -4.41 2.88
CA GLU A 23 -0.78 -3.81 2.76
C GLU A 23 -0.91 -2.71 3.83
N ALA A 24 -0.99 -1.45 3.42
CA ALA A 24 -1.14 -0.33 4.36
C ALA A 24 -2.62 -0.05 4.61
N SER A 25 -3.06 -0.14 5.86
CA SER A 25 -4.45 0.06 6.25
C SER A 25 -4.67 1.46 6.81
N TYR A 26 -5.73 2.11 6.34
CA TYR A 26 -6.13 3.45 6.75
C TYR A 26 -7.56 3.44 7.31
N CYS A 27 -7.86 4.40 8.19
CA CYS A 27 -9.21 4.63 8.70
C CYS A 27 -9.83 3.39 9.36
N GLY A 28 -9.02 2.64 10.12
CA GLY A 28 -9.44 1.38 10.74
C GLY A 28 -9.77 0.27 9.72
N GLY A 29 -9.12 0.25 8.55
CA GLY A 29 -9.35 -0.72 7.49
C GLY A 29 -10.51 -0.42 6.55
N ALA A 30 -11.03 0.81 6.55
CA ALA A 30 -12.01 1.24 5.55
C ALA A 30 -11.37 1.46 4.18
N VAL A 31 -10.10 1.88 4.16
CA VAL A 31 -9.30 2.03 2.95
C VAL A 31 -8.01 1.26 3.15
N VAL A 32 -7.69 0.40 2.22
CA VAL A 32 -6.55 -0.51 2.27
C VAL A 32 -5.73 -0.29 1.01
N ALA A 33 -4.46 0.11 1.14
CA ALA A 33 -3.53 0.10 0.01
C ALA A 33 -3.03 -1.32 -0.21
N GLU A 34 -3.61 -2.02 -1.19
CA GLU A 34 -3.21 -3.38 -1.56
C GLU A 34 -1.81 -3.40 -2.17
N ARG A 35 -1.45 -2.37 -2.94
CA ARG A 35 -0.10 -2.21 -3.47
C ARG A 35 0.22 -0.79 -3.88
N PHE A 36 1.49 -0.44 -3.72
CA PHE A 36 2.10 0.73 -4.34
C PHE A 36 2.79 0.33 -5.64
N VAL A 37 2.50 1.07 -6.70
CA VAL A 37 2.98 0.78 -8.05
C VAL A 37 3.95 1.87 -8.47
N THR A 38 5.11 1.44 -8.99
CA THR A 38 6.12 2.31 -9.60
C THR A 38 6.37 1.86 -11.02
N SER A 39 6.06 2.73 -11.98
CA SER A 39 6.35 2.53 -13.40
C SER A 39 7.50 3.42 -13.82
N VAL A 40 8.54 2.85 -14.44
CA VAL A 40 9.75 3.58 -14.80
C VAL A 40 9.90 3.59 -16.31
N VAL A 41 10.02 4.78 -16.88
CA VAL A 41 10.43 4.98 -18.27
C VAL A 41 11.94 5.27 -18.28
N PRO A 42 12.78 4.39 -18.86
CA PRO A 42 14.23 4.61 -18.95
C PRO A 42 14.57 5.60 -20.08
N GLY A 43 15.83 6.08 -20.09
CA GLY A 43 16.37 6.94 -21.13
C GLY A 43 16.43 8.44 -20.77
N PRO A 44 16.99 9.28 -21.66
CA PRO A 44 17.04 10.73 -21.46
C PRO A 44 15.64 11.31 -21.28
N GLY A 45 15.41 12.03 -20.16
CA GLY A 45 14.07 12.54 -19.81
C GLY A 45 13.12 11.48 -19.25
N GLY A 46 13.62 10.29 -18.92
CA GLY A 46 12.86 9.24 -18.25
C GLY A 46 12.25 9.70 -16.94
N ARG A 47 11.16 9.06 -16.54
CA ARG A 47 10.44 9.35 -15.29
C ARG A 47 9.99 8.09 -14.59
N ALA A 48 9.90 8.18 -13.27
CA ALA A 48 9.23 7.20 -12.45
C ALA A 48 7.86 7.75 -12.04
N SER A 49 6.80 7.09 -12.46
CA SER A 49 5.42 7.40 -12.11
C SER A 49 4.94 6.51 -10.98
N TYR A 50 4.20 7.07 -10.04
CA TYR A 50 3.78 6.40 -8.82
C TYR A 50 2.26 6.38 -8.73
N SER A 51 1.70 5.25 -8.34
CA SER A 51 0.28 5.11 -8.03
C SER A 51 0.07 4.15 -6.87
N VAL A 52 -1.13 4.16 -6.29
CA VAL A 52 -1.54 3.23 -5.26
C VAL A 52 -2.87 2.59 -5.65
N LEU A 53 -2.95 1.27 -5.53
CA LEU A 53 -4.20 0.54 -5.63
C LEU A 53 -4.82 0.47 -4.23
N LEU A 54 -5.94 1.16 -4.06
CA LEU A 54 -6.73 1.17 -2.84
C LEU A 54 -7.90 0.20 -2.98
N ARG A 55 -8.28 -0.44 -1.89
CA ARG A 55 -9.47 -1.29 -1.75
C ARG A 55 -10.27 -0.86 -0.53
N ASN A 56 -11.59 -0.96 -0.63
CA ASN A 56 -12.49 -0.84 0.50
C ASN A 56 -13.08 -2.22 0.78
N PRO A 57 -12.62 -2.93 1.82
CA PRO A 57 -13.13 -4.26 2.14
C PRO A 57 -14.50 -4.24 2.84
N ARG A 58 -15.03 -3.06 3.18
CA ARG A 58 -16.29 -2.92 3.92
C ARG A 58 -17.51 -2.97 3.00
N ALA A 59 -18.67 -3.22 3.60
CA ALA A 59 -19.97 -3.22 2.94
C ALA A 59 -20.57 -1.81 2.74
N GLN A 60 -19.86 -0.75 3.10
CA GLN A 60 -20.30 0.64 2.99
C GLN A 60 -19.29 1.44 2.18
N SER A 61 -19.77 2.46 1.45
CA SER A 61 -18.88 3.39 0.75
C SER A 61 -18.00 4.14 1.74
N GLN A 62 -16.76 4.44 1.35
CA GLN A 62 -15.85 5.25 2.14
C GLN A 62 -15.41 6.47 1.35
N ASN A 63 -15.66 7.65 1.91
CA ASN A 63 -15.11 8.91 1.41
C ASN A 63 -13.74 9.14 2.03
N PHE A 64 -12.78 9.55 1.22
CA PHE A 64 -11.42 9.81 1.68
C PHE A 64 -10.76 10.89 0.83
N GLN A 65 -9.72 11.49 1.38
CA GLN A 65 -8.76 12.29 0.66
C GLN A 65 -7.39 11.63 0.76
N LEU A 66 -6.71 11.59 -0.38
CA LEU A 66 -5.32 11.15 -0.46
C LEU A 66 -4.42 12.38 -0.55
N VAL A 67 -3.40 12.41 0.30
CA VAL A 67 -2.40 13.47 0.34
C VAL A 67 -1.03 12.84 0.20
N VAL A 68 -0.20 13.42 -0.67
CA VAL A 68 1.17 12.99 -0.89
C VAL A 68 2.11 14.03 -0.31
N THR A 69 2.94 13.60 0.64
CA THR A 69 3.90 14.45 1.36
C THR A 69 5.28 14.47 0.72
N GLY A 70 5.57 13.55 -0.21
CA GLY A 70 6.82 13.49 -0.95
C GLY A 70 6.93 14.55 -2.05
N SER A 71 8.15 14.85 -2.48
CA SER A 71 8.49 15.86 -3.50
C SER A 71 8.22 15.38 -4.93
N PHE A 72 7.02 14.84 -5.20
CA PHE A 72 6.63 14.44 -6.55
C PHE A 72 6.16 15.63 -7.37
N LEU A 73 6.43 15.57 -8.67
CA LEU A 73 5.87 16.43 -9.69
C LEU A 73 4.51 15.89 -10.12
N GLY A 74 3.63 16.79 -10.58
CA GLY A 74 2.29 16.41 -11.06
C GLY A 74 1.44 15.67 -10.02
N ARG A 75 1.63 15.96 -8.72
CA ARG A 75 0.77 15.43 -7.66
C ARG A 75 -0.67 15.81 -7.94
N PRO A 76 -1.64 14.90 -7.80
CA PRO A 76 -3.03 15.29 -7.85
C PRO A 76 -3.32 16.28 -6.70
N PRO A 77 -4.17 17.28 -6.92
CA PRO A 77 -4.65 18.11 -5.82
C PRO A 77 -5.42 17.24 -4.81
N PRO A 78 -5.38 17.55 -3.50
CA PRO A 78 -6.23 16.89 -2.54
C PRO A 78 -7.69 17.04 -2.94
N ALA A 79 -8.34 15.92 -3.25
CA ALA A 79 -9.73 15.88 -3.67
C ALA A 79 -10.43 14.72 -2.96
N THR A 80 -11.68 14.96 -2.54
CA THR A 80 -12.50 13.91 -1.93
C THR A 80 -12.86 12.89 -3.00
N GLN A 81 -12.56 11.63 -2.70
CA GLN A 81 -12.83 10.48 -3.54
C GLN A 81 -13.70 9.50 -2.76
N THR A 82 -14.49 8.70 -3.48
CA THR A 82 -15.38 7.70 -2.89
C THR A 82 -14.98 6.32 -3.36
N LEU A 83 -14.54 5.45 -2.45
CA LEU A 83 -14.42 4.02 -2.72
C LEU A 83 -15.75 3.34 -2.42
N ARG A 84 -16.32 2.70 -3.44
CA ARG A 84 -17.54 1.89 -3.32
C ARG A 84 -17.31 0.67 -2.40
N PRO A 85 -18.38 0.09 -1.81
CA PRO A 85 -18.28 -1.15 -1.05
C PRO A 85 -17.60 -2.26 -1.86
N GLY A 86 -16.64 -2.95 -1.24
CA GLY A 86 -15.86 -4.02 -1.91
C GLY A 86 -15.00 -3.56 -3.09
N GLY A 87 -15.00 -2.26 -3.42
CA GLY A 87 -14.40 -1.73 -4.63
C GLY A 87 -12.91 -1.48 -4.52
N THR A 88 -12.26 -1.37 -5.67
CA THR A 88 -10.86 -0.97 -5.80
C THR A 88 -10.72 0.30 -6.64
N MET A 89 -9.68 1.10 -6.37
CA MET A 89 -9.40 2.35 -7.08
C MET A 89 -7.89 2.53 -7.22
N ASN A 90 -7.41 2.81 -8.42
CA ASN A 90 -6.02 3.20 -8.64
C ASN A 90 -5.92 4.73 -8.57
N VAL A 91 -5.12 5.24 -7.64
CA VAL A 91 -4.94 6.68 -7.42
C VAL A 91 -3.50 7.05 -7.79
N ALA A 92 -3.34 8.01 -8.70
CA ALA A 92 -2.03 8.54 -9.04
C ALA A 92 -1.44 9.28 -7.83
N LEU A 93 -0.13 9.14 -7.60
CA LEU A 93 0.58 9.87 -6.54
C LEU A 93 1.44 11.01 -7.12
N GLY A 94 1.75 10.95 -8.42
CA GLY A 94 2.62 11.88 -9.13
C GLY A 94 3.79 11.13 -9.77
N TYR A 95 4.85 11.86 -10.11
CA TYR A 95 6.06 11.29 -10.70
C TYR A 95 7.32 12.02 -10.25
N SER A 96 8.48 11.41 -10.47
CA SER A 96 9.79 12.04 -10.33
C SER A 96 10.65 11.80 -11.57
N PRO A 97 11.65 12.67 -11.86
CA PRO A 97 12.66 12.36 -12.85
C PRO A 97 13.36 11.04 -12.51
N ASN A 98 13.67 10.24 -13.53
CA ASN A 98 14.45 9.02 -13.38
C ASN A 98 15.94 9.35 -13.59
N VAL A 99 16.63 9.69 -12.52
CA VAL A 99 18.03 10.15 -12.56
C VAL A 99 18.97 8.96 -12.29
N PRO A 100 20.04 8.77 -13.09
CA PRO A 100 21.04 7.74 -12.81
C PRO A 100 21.59 7.84 -11.38
N GLY A 101 21.71 6.70 -10.70
CA GLY A 101 22.20 6.62 -9.32
C GLY A 101 21.17 6.94 -8.24
N VAL A 102 19.97 7.44 -8.59
CA VAL A 102 18.87 7.68 -7.64
C VAL A 102 17.74 6.69 -7.93
N PRO A 103 17.60 5.62 -7.12
CA PRO A 103 16.54 4.64 -7.34
C PRO A 103 15.16 5.28 -7.10
N PRO A 104 14.16 5.00 -7.96
CA PRO A 104 12.78 5.39 -7.73
C PRO A 104 12.22 4.83 -6.42
N LEU A 105 11.29 5.56 -5.79
CA LEU A 105 10.64 5.07 -4.57
C LEU A 105 9.80 3.82 -4.86
N ARG A 106 9.80 2.88 -3.91
CA ARG A 106 9.08 1.60 -3.99
C ARG A 106 8.44 1.25 -2.65
N GLY A 107 7.34 0.48 -2.69
CA GLY A 107 6.75 -0.18 -1.52
C GLY A 107 6.60 0.75 -0.31
N ASP A 108 7.27 0.41 0.79
CA ASP A 108 7.19 1.13 2.06
C ASP A 108 7.59 2.60 1.96
N GLN A 109 8.52 2.96 1.06
CA GLN A 109 8.88 4.36 0.85
C GLN A 109 7.69 5.16 0.29
N LEU A 110 6.89 4.55 -0.58
CA LEU A 110 5.66 5.17 -1.10
C LEU A 110 4.57 5.21 -0.02
N ALA A 111 4.45 4.17 0.80
CA ALA A 111 3.55 4.17 1.95
C ALA A 111 3.90 5.30 2.95
N GLN A 112 5.18 5.48 3.25
CA GLN A 112 5.67 6.50 4.17
C GLN A 112 5.36 7.94 3.72
N VAL A 113 5.28 8.19 2.41
CA VAL A 113 4.96 9.52 1.87
C VAL A 113 3.49 9.70 1.50
N THR A 114 2.68 8.64 1.57
CA THR A 114 1.24 8.68 1.28
C THR A 114 0.45 8.77 2.59
N ARG A 115 -0.56 9.64 2.60
CA ARG A 115 -1.50 9.79 3.72
C ARG A 115 -2.91 9.69 3.17
N VAL A 116 -3.77 8.99 3.91
CA VAL A 116 -5.20 8.90 3.61
C VAL A 116 -5.95 9.39 4.83
N ALA A 117 -6.79 10.40 4.62
CA ALA A 117 -7.72 10.92 5.63
C ALA A 117 -9.13 10.54 5.22
N CYS A 118 -9.88 9.89 6.10
CA CYS A 118 -11.28 9.55 5.85
C CYS A 118 -12.23 10.60 6.41
N MET A 119 -13.40 10.66 5.80
CA MET A 119 -14.51 11.55 6.13
C MET A 119 -15.74 10.74 6.51
#